data_AF-A0A8C2J795-F1
#
_entry.id   AF-A0A8C2J795-F1
#
_cell.length_a   1.000
_cell.length_b   1.000
_cell.length_c   1.000
_cell.angle_alpha   90.00
_cell.angle_beta   90.00
_cell.angle_gamma   90.00
#
_symmetry.space_group_name_H-M   'P 1'
#
loop_
_entity.id
_entity.type
_entity.pdbx_description
1 polymer ?
#
loop_
_entity_poly.entity_id
_entity_poly.type
_entity_poly.pdbx_seq_one_letter_code
_entity_poly.pdbx_strand_id
1 'polypeptide(L)'
;CNSCKVGILGKCLFSSQVSCAASETNCYTAKAEFNVTGFLSLSSSGCTSDCNNTAGSILGAGYTVTKSCCAVNLCNGASAAQLSVAGALSATLLASVWSSYML
;
A
#
# COMPACT_ATOMS: atom_id res chain seq x y z
N CYS A 1 -0.73 9.52 0.69
CA CYS A 1 -0.07 8.23 0.97
C CYS A 1 1.01 8.38 2.03
N ASN A 2 1.36 7.30 2.73
CA ASN A 2 2.59 7.25 3.52
C ASN A 2 3.78 7.22 2.56
N SER A 3 4.78 8.06 2.79
CA SER A 3 5.97 8.19 1.96
C SER A 3 7.19 7.75 2.73
N CYS A 4 8.02 6.95 2.08
CA CYS A 4 9.29 6.51 2.60
C CYS A 4 10.30 6.51 1.46
N LYS A 5 11.25 7.44 1.47
CA LYS A 5 12.27 7.52 0.41
C LYS A 5 13.20 6.31 0.43
N VAL A 6 13.65 5.91 1.62
CA VAL A 6 14.57 4.79 1.84
C VAL A 6 14.19 4.07 3.12
N GLY A 7 13.89 2.79 2.98
CA GLY A 7 13.78 1.85 4.07
C GLY A 7 14.77 0.71 3.90
N ILE A 8 15.27 0.20 5.03
CA ILE A 8 16.22 -0.91 5.09
C ILE A 8 15.60 -1.96 6.01
N LEU A 9 15.56 -3.22 5.57
CA LEU A 9 14.96 -4.33 6.33
C LEU A 9 13.50 -4.04 6.74
N GLY A 10 12.76 -3.35 5.87
CA GLY A 10 11.37 -2.96 6.13
C GLY A 10 11.17 -1.83 7.15
N LYS A 11 12.23 -1.23 7.70
CA LYS A 11 12.13 -0.01 8.52
C LYS A 11 12.39 1.22 7.68
N CYS A 12 11.47 2.18 7.72
CA CYS A 12 11.65 3.45 7.04
C CYS A 12 12.60 4.38 7.81
N LEU A 13 13.62 4.91 7.14
CA LEU A 13 14.55 5.88 7.74
C LEU A 13 13.96 7.30 7.74
N PHE A 14 13.15 7.63 6.74
CA PHE A 14 12.55 8.95 6.55
C PHE A 14 11.08 8.81 6.17
N SER A 15 10.24 8.72 7.19
CA SER A 15 8.79 8.58 7.01
C SER A 15 8.12 9.94 6.99
N SER A 16 7.23 10.15 6.03
CA SER A 16 6.38 11.34 5.94
C SER A 16 5.05 11.00 5.28
N GLN A 17 4.14 11.97 5.19
CA GLN A 17 2.89 11.84 4.43
C GLN A 17 2.95 12.79 3.24
N VAL A 18 2.43 12.34 2.10
CA VAL A 18 2.43 13.09 0.85
C VAL A 18 1.06 13.05 0.19
N SER A 19 0.64 14.17 -0.38
CA SER A 19 -0.52 14.27 -1.26
C SER A 19 -0.10 13.89 -2.68
N CYS A 20 -0.82 12.95 -3.29
CA CYS A 20 -0.51 12.48 -4.65
C CYS A 20 -1.00 13.46 -5.70
N ALA A 21 -0.32 13.49 -6.85
CA ALA A 21 -0.82 14.16 -8.03
C ALA A 21 -2.07 13.45 -8.59
N ALA A 22 -2.89 14.14 -9.38
CA ALA A 22 -4.08 13.56 -10.01
C ALA A 22 -3.76 12.36 -10.93
N SER A 23 -2.56 12.33 -11.51
CA SER A 23 -2.10 11.21 -12.33
C SER A 23 -1.73 9.97 -11.51
N GLU A 24 -1.47 10.10 -10.20
CA GLU A 24 -1.02 9.03 -9.30
C GLU A 24 -2.16 8.57 -8.39
N THR A 25 -2.98 7.66 -8.90
CA THR A 25 -4.22 7.22 -8.25
C THR A 25 -4.02 6.23 -7.11
N ASN A 26 -2.81 5.71 -6.91
CA ASN A 26 -2.53 4.66 -5.92
C ASN A 26 -1.42 5.06 -4.95
N CYS A 27 -1.53 4.56 -3.73
CA CYS A 27 -0.42 4.44 -2.79
C CYS A 27 0.31 3.12 -3.01
N TYR A 28 1.64 3.12 -2.85
CA TYR A 28 2.42 1.88 -2.95
C TYR A 28 3.40 1.69 -1.79
N THR A 29 3.78 0.43 -1.59
CA THR A 29 4.96 -0.01 -0.84
C THR A 29 5.74 -0.98 -1.72
N ALA A 30 6.98 -0.65 -2.04
CA ALA A 30 7.90 -1.45 -2.82
C ALA A 30 8.98 -2.07 -1.93
N LYS A 31 9.34 -3.32 -2.21
CA LYS A 31 10.47 -4.03 -1.59
C LYS A 31 11.39 -4.54 -2.69
N ALA A 32 12.66 -4.18 -2.62
CA ALA A 32 13.71 -4.67 -3.50
C ALA A 32 14.54 -5.71 -2.78
N GLU A 33 14.63 -6.91 -3.36
CA GLU A 33 15.36 -8.05 -2.82
C GLU A 33 16.46 -8.46 -3.82
N PHE A 34 17.71 -8.51 -3.35
CA PHE A 34 18.87 -8.88 -4.15
C PHE A 34 19.15 -10.37 -4.04
N ASN A 35 19.25 -11.06 -5.17
CA ASN A 35 19.41 -12.52 -5.22
C ASN A 35 20.76 -13.02 -4.67
N VAL A 36 21.75 -12.12 -4.57
CA VAL A 36 23.13 -12.42 -4.12
C VAL A 36 23.34 -12.21 -2.63
N THR A 37 22.50 -11.39 -1.99
CA THR A 37 22.63 -11.00 -0.59
C THR A 37 21.26 -11.18 0.07
N GLY A 38 20.95 -12.40 0.51
CA GLY A 38 19.70 -12.73 1.22
C GLY A 38 19.45 -11.94 2.52
N PHE A 39 20.33 -10.99 2.86
CA PHE A 39 20.30 -10.17 4.06
C PHE A 39 19.94 -8.70 3.82
N LEU A 40 19.97 -8.19 2.57
CA LEU A 40 19.71 -6.78 2.31
C LEU A 40 18.44 -6.62 1.47
N SER A 41 17.39 -6.10 2.11
CA SER A 41 16.19 -5.61 1.42
C SER A 41 16.07 -4.10 1.56
N LEU A 42 15.88 -3.44 0.42
CA LEU A 42 15.48 -2.04 0.38
C LEU A 42 13.96 -1.96 0.32
N SER A 43 13.41 -0.90 0.88
CA SER A 43 11.97 -0.63 0.79
C SER A 43 11.74 0.85 0.48
N SER A 44 10.66 1.15 -0.22
CA SER A 44 10.25 2.52 -0.55
C SER A 44 8.74 2.58 -0.61
N SER A 45 8.13 3.71 -0.31
CA SER A 45 6.68 3.88 -0.36
C SER A 45 6.30 5.29 -0.80
N GLY A 46 5.13 5.45 -1.41
CA GLY A 46 4.68 6.74 -1.90
C GLY A 46 3.44 6.65 -2.77
N CYS A 47 3.33 7.58 -3.72
CA CYS A 47 2.28 7.64 -4.74
C CYS A 47 2.76 6.98 -6.04
N THR A 48 1.84 6.43 -6.82
CA THR A 48 2.16 5.87 -8.13
C THR A 48 0.92 5.70 -9.02
N SER A 49 1.16 5.60 -10.32
CA SER A 49 0.17 5.19 -11.33
C SER A 49 0.36 3.75 -11.80
N ASP A 50 1.54 3.15 -11.52
CA ASP A 50 1.90 1.81 -11.95
C ASP A 50 2.00 0.88 -10.75
N CYS A 51 1.49 -0.34 -10.85
CA CYS A 51 1.49 -1.31 -9.75
C CYS A 51 2.11 -2.64 -10.16
N ASN A 52 2.99 -2.61 -11.15
CA ASN A 52 3.66 -3.81 -11.63
C ASN A 52 4.90 -4.09 -10.80
N ASN A 53 5.19 -5.39 -10.64
CA ASN A 53 6.47 -5.83 -10.13
C ASN A 53 7.51 -5.70 -11.25
N THR A 54 8.76 -5.48 -10.87
CA THR A 54 9.86 -5.37 -11.83
C THR A 54 11.03 -6.23 -11.37
N ALA A 55 11.74 -6.83 -12.30
CA ALA A 55 12.98 -7.54 -12.02
C ALA A 55 14.09 -6.96 -12.90
N GLY A 56 15.32 -7.03 -12.42
CA GLY A 56 16.47 -6.50 -13.14
C GLY A 56 17.76 -7.09 -12.62
N SER A 57 18.88 -6.53 -13.10
CA SER A 57 20.21 -6.88 -12.63
C SER A 57 21.07 -5.63 -12.55
N ILE A 58 21.89 -5.53 -11.50
CA ILE A 58 22.86 -4.46 -11.28
C ILE A 58 24.18 -5.13 -10.92
N LEU A 59 25.27 -4.78 -11.61
CA LEU A 59 26.61 -5.34 -11.38
C LEU A 59 26.64 -6.88 -11.41
N GLY A 60 25.79 -7.51 -12.23
CA GLY A 60 25.65 -8.97 -12.33
C GLY A 60 24.79 -9.62 -11.24
N ALA A 61 24.34 -8.86 -10.25
CA ALA A 61 23.41 -9.31 -9.23
C ALA A 61 21.96 -9.07 -9.65
N GLY A 62 21.19 -10.15 -9.80
CA GLY A 62 19.75 -10.06 -10.03
C GLY A 62 19.03 -9.45 -8.81
N TYR A 63 17.99 -8.68 -9.07
CA TYR A 63 17.09 -8.17 -8.03
C TYR A 63 15.64 -8.24 -8.50
N THR A 64 14.74 -8.41 -7.53
CA THR A 64 13.29 -8.36 -7.75
C THR A 64 12.70 -7.24 -6.90
N VAL A 65 11.86 -6.42 -7.51
CA VAL A 65 11.08 -5.37 -6.87
C VAL A 65 9.62 -5.81 -6.83
N THR A 66 9.13 -6.09 -5.63
CA THR A 66 7.73 -6.41 -5.37
C THR A 66 7.01 -5.15 -4.93
N LYS A 67 5.94 -4.78 -5.62
CA LYS A 67 5.18 -3.56 -5.36
C LYS A 67 3.76 -3.90 -4.93
N SER A 68 3.37 -3.45 -3.75
CA SER A 68 2.00 -3.57 -3.23
C SER A 68 1.30 -2.24 -3.32
N CYS A 69 0.10 -2.21 -3.90
CA CYS A 69 -0.66 -0.99 -4.14
C CYS A 69 -2.04 -1.01 -3.51
N CYS A 70 -2.58 0.18 -3.24
CA CYS A 70 -3.94 0.38 -2.77
C CYS A 70 -4.40 1.83 -3.09
N ALA A 71 -5.71 2.03 -3.27
CA ALA A 71 -6.27 3.29 -3.76
C ALA A 71 -6.84 4.21 -2.66
N VAL A 72 -6.74 3.82 -1.39
CA VAL A 72 -7.33 4.56 -0.26
C VAL A 72 -6.28 5.46 0.41
N ASN A 73 -6.71 6.58 1.00
CA ASN A 73 -5.78 7.45 1.73
C ASN A 73 -5.03 6.69 2.83
N LEU A 74 -3.70 6.83 2.85
CA LEU A 74 -2.78 6.25 3.84
C LEU A 74 -2.83 4.71 3.96
N CYS A 75 -3.41 4.02 2.97
CA CYS A 75 -3.57 2.56 2.97
C CYS A 75 -2.26 1.78 2.85
N ASN A 76 -1.12 2.43 2.62
CA ASN A 76 0.18 1.79 2.52
C ASN A 76 0.99 1.86 3.83
N GLY A 77 0.33 2.09 4.96
CA GLY A 77 0.94 2.05 6.30
C GLY A 77 1.11 0.63 6.84
N ALA A 78 1.89 0.49 7.91
CA ALA A 78 2.19 -0.81 8.54
C ALA A 78 0.92 -1.61 8.94
N SER A 79 -0.15 -0.92 9.31
CA SER A 79 -1.43 -1.54 9.72
C SER A 79 -2.30 -2.03 8.57
N ALA A 80 -1.95 -1.74 7.31
CA ALA A 80 -2.75 -2.15 6.17
C ALA A 80 -2.58 -3.63 5.78
N ALA A 81 -1.47 -4.26 6.19
CA ALA A 81 -1.29 -5.69 6.05
C ALA A 81 -2.37 -6.50 6.80
N GLN A 82 -2.98 -5.92 7.84
CA GLN A 82 -4.09 -6.54 8.59
C GLN A 82 -5.48 -6.23 7.99
N LEU A 83 -5.60 -5.32 7.02
CA LEU A 83 -6.90 -4.83 6.53
C LEU A 83 -7.37 -5.50 5.23
N SER A 84 -6.67 -6.52 4.71
CA SER A 84 -7.21 -7.34 3.60
C SER A 84 -8.35 -8.28 4.03
N VAL A 85 -8.75 -8.31 5.30
CA VAL A 85 -9.75 -9.26 5.83
C VAL A 85 -11.08 -8.60 6.27
N ALA A 86 -11.19 -7.27 6.35
CA ALA A 86 -12.34 -6.61 7.03
C ALA A 86 -13.24 -5.72 6.14
N GLY A 87 -13.05 -5.71 4.80
CA GLY A 87 -13.65 -4.69 3.92
C GLY A 87 -15.00 -4.99 3.26
N ALA A 88 -15.69 -6.08 3.61
CA ALA A 88 -17.01 -6.41 3.06
C ALA A 88 -18.11 -6.30 4.14
N LEU A 89 -18.26 -5.11 4.73
CA LEU A 89 -19.46 -4.81 5.52
C LEU A 89 -20.55 -4.31 4.58
N SER A 90 -21.38 -5.24 4.11
CA SER A 90 -22.58 -4.97 3.32
C SER A 90 -23.49 -3.95 4.00
N ALA A 91 -23.79 -2.86 3.28
CA ALA A 91 -24.84 -1.94 3.63
C ALA A 91 -26.21 -2.59 3.35
N THR A 92 -26.94 -2.96 4.40
CA THR A 92 -28.39 -3.20 4.33
C THR A 92 -29.06 -2.64 5.57
N LEU A 93 -29.32 -1.32 5.57
CA LEU A 93 -30.31 -0.74 6.46
C LEU A 93 -31.67 -0.97 5.79
N LEU A 94 -32.30 -2.10 6.11
CA LEU A 94 -33.67 -2.41 5.71
C LEU A 94 -34.61 -1.38 6.33
N ALA A 95 -35.31 -0.62 5.48
CA ALA A 95 -36.43 0.22 5.85
C ALA A 95 -37.56 -0.63 6.45
N SER A 96 -37.87 -0.42 7.72
CA SER A 96 -39.07 -0.87 8.43
C SER A 96 -39.16 0.04 9.65
N VAL A 97 -40.14 0.91 9.86
CA VAL A 97 -41.58 0.69 9.84
C VAL A 97 -42.25 2.06 9.65
N TRP A 98 -43.01 2.23 8.58
CA TRP A 98 -44.06 3.24 8.53
C TRP A 98 -45.37 2.53 8.84
N SER A 99 -45.75 2.52 10.12
CA SER A 99 -47.10 2.24 10.62
C SER A 99 -47.07 2.25 12.14
N SER A 100 -48.03 2.97 12.74
CA SER A 100 -48.39 2.95 14.17
C SER A 100 -47.75 4.02 15.08
N TYR A 101 -48.08 5.29 14.86
CA TYR A 101 -48.70 6.08 15.93
C TYR A 101 -49.41 7.31 15.34
N MET A 102 -50.65 7.09 14.91
CA MET A 102 -51.68 8.13 14.97
C MET A 102 -52.09 8.23 16.43
N LEU A 103 -51.74 9.35 17.08
CA LEU A 103 -52.49 9.90 18.20
C LEU A 103 -52.35 11.42 18.19
#